data_AF-A0A1F7N1V7-F1
#
_entry.id   AF-A0A1F7N1V7-F1
#
_cell.length_a   1.000
_cell.length_b   1.000
_cell.length_c   1.000
_cell.angle_alpha   90.00
_cell.angle_beta   90.00
_cell.angle_gamma   90.00
#
_symmetry.space_group_name_H-M   'P 1'
#
loop_
_entity.id
_entity.type
_entity.pdbx_description
1 polymer ?
#
loop_
_entity_poly.entity_id
_entity_poly.type
_entity_poly.pdbx_seq_one_letter_code
_entity_poly.pdbx_strand_id
1 'polypeptide(L)'
;MTSQPVALLLATLGVVPSHSRPQVSDDNPFSEAPFKTLEYRPDFPDRFGSYEDAEAFCQRFFPWYNIEHRHGALGLMAPHDIHSGLAEAKWQRRAAVLRAAYHAHPERFRRGVPVPPPLPTVAWINKPPAALVLAGPEGAGS
;
A
#
# COMPACT_ATOMS: atom_id res chain seq x y z
N MET A 1 -5.01 -24.62 5.23
CA MET A 1 -5.21 -25.12 6.60
C MET A 1 -6.16 -24.18 7.33
N THR A 2 -7.13 -24.68 8.07
CA THR A 2 -8.04 -23.88 8.90
C THR A 2 -7.76 -24.20 10.38
N SER A 3 -7.31 -23.21 11.14
CA SER A 3 -7.01 -23.36 12.57
C SER A 3 -8.21 -22.88 13.40
N GLN A 4 -8.76 -23.76 14.25
CA GLN A 4 -9.89 -23.41 15.13
C GLN A 4 -9.58 -22.24 16.08
N PRO A 5 -8.42 -22.21 16.78
CA PRO A 5 -8.06 -21.06 17.61
C PRO A 5 -8.01 -19.73 16.85
N VAL A 6 -7.47 -19.74 15.62
CA VAL A 6 -7.38 -18.52 14.79
C VAL A 6 -8.78 -18.08 14.33
N ALA A 7 -9.64 -19.02 13.95
CA ALA A 7 -11.01 -18.70 13.55
C ALA A 7 -11.82 -18.05 14.69
N LEU A 8 -11.67 -18.56 15.92
CA LEU A 8 -12.30 -17.95 17.09
C LEU A 8 -11.74 -16.55 17.38
N LEU A 9 -10.42 -16.37 17.30
CA LEU A 9 -9.79 -15.05 17.48
C LEU A 9 -10.31 -14.04 16.45
N LEU A 10 -10.36 -14.40 15.17
CA LEU A 10 -10.87 -13.53 14.10
C LEU A 10 -12.33 -13.15 14.37
N ALA A 11 -13.17 -14.10 14.78
CA ALA A 11 -14.55 -13.82 15.16
C ALA A 11 -14.65 -12.87 16.36
N THR A 12 -13.81 -13.05 17.40
CA THR A 12 -13.75 -12.13 18.55
C THR A 12 -13.33 -10.71 18.15
N LEU A 13 -12.43 -10.58 17.18
CA LEU A 13 -12.00 -9.28 16.65
C LEU A 13 -12.98 -8.69 15.62
N GLY A 14 -14.07 -9.38 15.30
CA GLY A 14 -15.03 -8.94 14.27
C GLY A 14 -14.47 -9.02 12.84
N VAL A 15 -13.40 -9.78 12.62
CA VAL A 15 -12.75 -9.94 11.32
C VAL A 15 -13.38 -11.12 10.56
N VAL A 16 -13.93 -10.86 9.39
CA VAL A 16 -14.46 -11.90 8.49
C VAL A 16 -13.31 -12.53 7.70
N PRO A 17 -13.01 -13.83 7.85
CA PRO A 17 -11.96 -14.47 7.09
C PRO A 17 -12.33 -14.58 5.61
N SER A 18 -11.37 -14.34 4.72
CA SER A 18 -11.47 -14.66 3.30
C SER A 18 -10.34 -15.62 2.93
N HIS A 19 -10.64 -16.67 2.16
CA HIS A 19 -9.66 -17.67 1.76
C HIS A 19 -9.48 -17.64 0.24
N SER A 20 -8.22 -17.56 -0.20
CA SER A 20 -7.85 -17.75 -1.61
C SER A 20 -8.12 -19.18 -2.07
N ARG A 21 -8.24 -19.38 -3.39
CA ARG A 21 -8.42 -20.73 -3.94
C ARG A 21 -7.15 -21.54 -3.72
N PRO A 22 -7.27 -22.85 -3.41
CA PRO A 22 -6.10 -23.71 -3.31
C PRO A 22 -5.28 -23.69 -4.60
N GLN A 23 -3.96 -23.56 -4.46
CA GLN A 23 -2.98 -23.65 -5.56
C GLN A 23 -3.08 -22.54 -6.63
N VAL A 24 -3.63 -21.37 -6.30
CA VAL A 24 -3.65 -20.20 -7.18
C VAL A 24 -2.83 -19.07 -6.55
N SER A 25 -1.58 -18.90 -6.99
CA SER A 25 -0.67 -17.83 -6.53
C SER A 25 -1.22 -16.44 -6.85
N ASP A 26 -1.88 -16.31 -8.01
CA ASP A 26 -2.40 -15.05 -8.52
C ASP A 26 -3.62 -14.52 -7.74
N ASP A 27 -4.10 -15.25 -6.73
CA ASP A 27 -5.18 -14.78 -5.85
C ASP A 27 -4.67 -13.80 -4.77
N ASN A 28 -3.36 -13.53 -4.66
CA ASN A 28 -2.82 -12.55 -3.69
C ASN A 28 -1.67 -11.66 -4.20
N PRO A 29 -1.81 -11.00 -5.36
CA PRO A 29 -0.74 -10.18 -5.96
C PRO A 29 -0.32 -9.01 -5.06
N PHE A 30 -1.21 -8.56 -4.17
CA PHE A 30 -0.93 -7.47 -3.23
C PHE A 30 0.00 -7.88 -2.08
N SER A 31 -0.07 -9.13 -1.60
CA SER A 31 0.87 -9.59 -0.58
C SER A 31 2.22 -10.02 -1.17
N GLU A 32 2.27 -10.37 -2.46
CA GLU A 32 3.53 -10.73 -3.14
C GLU A 32 4.38 -9.52 -3.54
N ALA A 33 3.75 -8.39 -3.89
CA ALA A 33 4.44 -7.15 -4.26
C ALA A 33 5.49 -6.66 -3.23
N PRO A 34 5.22 -6.63 -1.91
CA PRO A 34 6.22 -6.25 -0.92
C PRO A 34 7.37 -7.26 -0.82
N PHE A 35 7.12 -8.57 -0.98
CA PHE A 35 8.19 -9.58 -0.97
C PHE A 35 9.16 -9.39 -2.13
N LYS A 36 8.64 -9.13 -3.33
CA LYS A 36 9.49 -8.78 -4.47
C LYS A 36 10.31 -7.52 -4.19
N THR A 37 9.74 -6.52 -3.53
CA THR A 37 10.49 -5.28 -3.21
C THR A 37 11.58 -5.52 -2.16
N LEU A 38 11.32 -6.42 -1.22
CA LEU A 38 12.26 -6.86 -0.20
C LEU A 38 13.46 -7.59 -0.84
N GLU A 39 13.19 -8.62 -1.64
CA GLU A 39 14.21 -9.52 -2.21
C GLU A 39 15.09 -8.87 -3.28
N TYR A 40 14.53 -7.96 -4.08
CA TYR A 40 15.26 -7.32 -5.18
C TYR A 40 16.04 -6.08 -4.74
N ARG A 41 16.06 -5.77 -3.44
CA ARG A 41 16.82 -4.65 -2.92
C ARG A 41 18.31 -5.01 -2.89
N PRO A 42 19.23 -4.09 -3.26
CA PRO A 42 20.66 -4.38 -3.27
C PRO A 42 21.23 -4.86 -1.92
N ASP A 43 20.62 -4.42 -0.82
CA ASP A 43 21.05 -4.75 0.55
C ASP A 43 20.50 -6.11 1.04
N PHE A 44 19.65 -6.78 0.26
CA PHE A 44 19.09 -8.08 0.62
C PHE A 44 20.17 -9.16 0.44
N PRO A 45 20.50 -9.94 1.49
CA PRO A 45 21.59 -10.90 1.41
C PRO A 45 21.17 -12.16 0.64
N ASP A 46 22.14 -12.86 0.04
CA ASP A 46 21.90 -14.20 -0.53
C ASP A 46 21.40 -15.19 0.53
N ARG A 47 21.92 -15.06 1.77
CA ARG A 47 21.47 -15.80 2.96
C ARG A 47 21.66 -14.97 4.22
N PHE A 48 20.71 -15.04 5.15
CA PHE A 48 20.90 -14.53 6.50
C PHE A 48 21.77 -15.48 7.32
N GLY A 49 22.63 -14.93 8.19
CA GLY A 49 23.50 -15.70 9.08
C GLY A 49 22.75 -16.34 10.24
N SER A 50 21.68 -15.68 10.70
CA SER A 50 20.78 -16.18 11.75
C SER A 50 19.36 -15.61 11.62
N TYR A 51 18.47 -16.03 12.51
CA TYR A 51 17.14 -15.42 12.63
C TYR A 51 17.23 -13.95 13.04
N GLU A 52 18.13 -13.62 13.98
CA GLU A 52 18.33 -12.28 14.50
C GLU A 52 18.81 -11.32 13.40
N ASP A 53 19.65 -11.80 12.48
CA ASP A 53 20.07 -11.02 11.31
C ASP A 53 18.89 -10.68 10.41
N ALA A 54 18.01 -11.66 10.16
CA ALA A 54 16.80 -11.48 9.36
C ALA A 54 15.82 -10.52 10.03
N GLU A 55 15.64 -10.66 11.34
CA GLU A 55 14.79 -9.77 12.13
C GLU A 55 15.33 -8.33 12.11
N ALA A 56 16.62 -8.14 12.37
CA ALA A 56 17.25 -6.82 12.36
C ALA A 56 17.15 -6.16 10.98
N PHE A 57 17.28 -6.94 9.89
CA PHE A 57 17.05 -6.46 8.54
C PHE A 57 15.60 -5.99 8.35
N CYS A 58 14.61 -6.82 8.69
CA CYS A 58 13.19 -6.51 8.58
C CYS A 58 12.79 -5.27 9.39
N GLN A 59 13.32 -5.13 10.62
CA GLN A 59 13.08 -3.96 11.48
C GLN A 59 13.53 -2.65 10.85
N ARG A 60 14.56 -2.67 9.98
CA ARG A 60 14.96 -1.49 9.20
C ARG A 60 14.16 -1.35 7.92
N PHE A 61 13.88 -2.47 7.25
CA PHE A 61 13.22 -2.47 5.95
C PHE A 61 11.78 -1.95 6.03
N PHE A 62 10.95 -2.44 6.95
CA PHE A 62 9.53 -2.11 6.96
C PHE A 62 9.22 -0.64 7.27
N PRO A 63 9.89 0.05 8.22
CA PRO A 63 9.70 1.48 8.41
C PRO A 63 10.04 2.27 7.14
N TRP A 64 11.18 1.97 6.53
CA TRP A 64 11.60 2.59 5.29
C TRP A 64 10.57 2.34 4.17
N TYR A 65 10.15 1.08 3.97
CA TYR A 65 9.20 0.71 2.93
C TYR A 65 7.86 1.44 3.10
N ASN A 66 7.34 1.48 4.34
CA ASN A 66 6.00 2.02 4.61
C ASN A 66 5.95 3.54 4.67
N ILE A 67 7.03 4.21 5.09
CA ILE A 67 6.98 5.64 5.45
C ILE A 67 7.85 6.49 4.51
N GLU A 68 8.92 5.94 3.96
CA GLU A 68 9.91 6.70 3.18
C GLU A 68 9.90 6.35 1.69
N HIS A 69 9.82 5.06 1.36
CA HIS A 69 9.92 4.57 -0.01
C HIS A 69 8.66 4.96 -0.81
N ARG A 70 8.87 5.66 -1.95
CA ARG A 70 7.78 6.15 -2.79
C ARG A 70 7.55 5.20 -3.96
N HIS A 71 6.33 4.72 -4.09
CA HIS A 71 5.98 3.74 -5.11
C HIS A 71 5.36 4.40 -6.33
N GLY A 72 5.82 4.01 -7.53
CA GLY A 72 5.26 4.50 -8.79
C GLY A 72 3.77 4.21 -8.92
N ALA A 73 3.36 2.99 -8.58
CA ALA A 73 1.95 2.58 -8.60
C ALA A 73 1.06 3.32 -7.59
N LEU A 74 1.66 3.99 -6.59
CA LEU A 74 0.94 4.79 -5.59
C LEU A 74 1.05 6.30 -5.89
N GLY A 75 1.35 6.70 -7.12
CA GLY A 75 1.47 8.11 -7.47
C GLY A 75 2.68 8.80 -6.83
N LEU A 76 3.78 8.04 -6.61
CA LEU A 76 4.98 8.46 -5.88
C LEU A 76 4.69 8.87 -4.42
N MET A 77 3.83 8.09 -3.77
CA MET A 77 3.53 8.17 -2.34
C MET A 77 4.12 6.97 -1.60
N ALA A 78 4.33 7.11 -0.29
CA ALA A 78 4.62 5.99 0.59
C ALA A 78 3.31 5.26 0.96
N PRO A 79 3.34 3.95 1.30
CA PRO A 79 2.14 3.22 1.72
C PRO A 79 1.39 3.89 2.88
N HIS A 80 2.11 4.46 3.85
CA HIS A 80 1.55 5.22 4.96
C HIS A 80 0.74 6.43 4.49
N ASP A 81 1.17 7.12 3.44
CA ASP A 81 0.46 8.30 2.92
C ASP A 81 -0.92 7.95 2.36
N ILE A 82 -1.02 6.76 1.75
CA ILE A 82 -2.29 6.23 1.26
C ILE A 82 -3.15 5.80 2.45
N HIS A 83 -2.58 5.00 3.35
CA HIS A 83 -3.29 4.45 4.50
C HIS A 83 -3.87 5.54 5.42
N SER A 84 -3.10 6.59 5.69
CA SER A 84 -3.48 7.68 6.59
C SER A 84 -4.21 8.83 5.87
N GLY A 85 -4.58 8.68 4.60
CA GLY A 85 -5.35 9.70 3.86
C GLY A 85 -4.57 10.99 3.53
N LEU A 86 -3.24 10.97 3.63
CA LEU A 86 -2.37 12.14 3.40
C LEU A 86 -2.06 12.37 1.91
N ALA A 87 -2.37 11.39 1.07
CA ALA A 87 -1.99 11.35 -0.33
C ALA A 87 -2.52 12.55 -1.12
N GLU A 88 -3.79 12.93 -0.96
CA GLU A 88 -4.40 14.06 -1.68
C GLU A 88 -3.67 15.38 -1.39
N ALA A 89 -3.46 15.67 -0.11
CA ALA A 89 -2.73 16.89 0.31
C ALA A 89 -1.28 16.90 -0.20
N LYS A 90 -0.59 15.74 -0.24
CA LYS A 90 0.74 15.62 -0.83
C LYS A 90 0.71 15.81 -2.35
N TRP A 91 -0.29 15.28 -3.03
CA TRP A 91 -0.46 15.41 -4.47
C TRP A 91 -0.68 16.87 -4.88
N GLN A 92 -1.58 17.59 -4.19
CA GLN A 92 -1.86 19.01 -4.44
C GLN A 92 -0.61 19.88 -4.23
N ARG A 93 0.16 19.64 -3.16
CA ARG A 93 1.44 20.33 -2.94
C ARG A 93 2.43 20.09 -4.09
N ARG A 94 2.54 18.86 -4.57
CA ARG A 94 3.40 18.52 -5.71
C ARG A 94 2.93 19.22 -7.00
N ALA A 95 1.62 19.26 -7.25
CA ALA A 95 1.04 19.95 -8.40
C ALA A 95 1.35 21.46 -8.37
N ALA A 96 1.28 22.10 -7.20
CA ALA A 96 1.62 23.50 -7.03
C ALA A 96 3.10 23.78 -7.33
N VAL A 97 4.02 22.95 -6.81
CA VAL A 97 5.46 23.06 -7.09
C VAL A 97 5.76 22.90 -8.59
N LEU A 98 5.15 21.91 -9.23
CA LEU A 98 5.30 21.66 -10.66
C LEU A 98 4.80 22.83 -11.52
N ARG A 99 3.65 23.42 -11.14
CA ARG A 99 3.10 24.60 -11.80
C ARG A 99 4.01 25.82 -11.62
N ALA A 100 4.53 26.05 -10.42
CA ALA A 100 5.48 27.14 -10.16
C ALA A 100 6.76 26.98 -10.98
N ALA A 101 7.31 25.77 -11.06
CA ALA A 101 8.48 25.47 -11.88
C ALA A 101 8.23 25.71 -13.38
N TYR A 102 7.03 25.35 -13.87
CA TYR A 102 6.63 25.66 -15.24
C TYR A 102 6.54 27.16 -15.51
N HIS A 103 5.94 27.94 -14.61
CA HIS A 103 5.84 29.39 -14.79
C HIS A 103 7.21 30.08 -14.78
N ALA A 104 8.17 29.57 -14.00
CA ALA A 104 9.52 30.12 -13.97
C ALA A 104 10.33 29.78 -15.24
N HIS A 105 10.14 28.58 -15.80
CA HIS A 105 10.95 28.04 -16.88
C HIS A 105 10.12 27.23 -17.91
N PRO A 106 9.19 27.87 -18.64
CA PRO A 106 8.32 27.15 -19.57
C PRO A 106 9.09 26.43 -20.69
N GLU A 107 10.26 26.95 -21.09
CA GLU A 107 11.14 26.37 -22.10
C GLU A 107 11.64 24.96 -21.75
N ARG A 108 11.69 24.62 -20.45
CA ARG A 108 12.10 23.29 -19.98
C ARG A 108 11.00 22.24 -20.14
N PHE A 109 9.76 22.65 -20.41
CA PHE A 109 8.58 21.78 -20.41
C PHE A 109 7.90 21.73 -21.79
N ARG A 110 8.52 20.99 -22.73
CA ARG A 110 8.02 20.80 -24.10
C ARG A 110 6.61 20.23 -24.22
N ARG A 111 6.08 19.61 -23.16
CA ARG A 111 4.74 18.99 -23.11
C ARG A 111 3.71 19.83 -22.35
N GLY A 112 4.01 21.10 -22.07
CA GLY A 112 3.14 21.98 -21.28
C GLY A 112 3.30 21.78 -19.77
N VAL A 113 2.31 22.22 -19.00
CA VAL A 113 2.36 22.20 -17.53
C VAL A 113 2.49 20.75 -17.03
N PRO A 114 3.56 20.41 -16.29
CA PRO A 114 3.75 19.08 -15.75
C PRO A 114 2.69 18.76 -14.68
N VAL A 115 2.15 17.53 -14.73
CA VAL A 115 1.15 17.04 -13.79
C VAL A 115 1.75 15.90 -12.97
N PRO A 116 1.57 15.85 -11.64
CA PRO A 116 2.02 14.70 -10.87
C PRO A 116 1.31 13.41 -11.31
N PRO A 117 1.94 12.23 -11.14
CA PRO A 117 1.28 10.96 -11.40
C PRO A 117 -0.06 10.84 -10.64
N PRO A 118 -1.08 10.19 -11.23
CA PRO A 118 -2.38 10.04 -10.58
C PRO A 118 -2.26 9.23 -9.29
N LEU A 119 -3.13 9.54 -8.31
CA LEU A 119 -3.28 8.71 -7.12
C LEU A 119 -3.95 7.38 -7.48
N PRO A 120 -3.63 6.29 -6.76
CA PRO A 120 -4.25 5.01 -6.99
C PRO A 120 -5.75 5.06 -6.66
N THR A 121 -6.53 4.32 -7.44
CA THR A 121 -7.92 4.02 -7.08
C THR A 121 -7.98 2.82 -6.14
N VAL A 122 -9.19 2.48 -5.68
CA VAL A 122 -9.40 1.27 -4.89
C VAL A 122 -8.99 0.02 -5.68
N ALA A 123 -8.23 -0.83 -5.01
CA ALA A 123 -7.84 -2.15 -5.47
C ALA A 123 -8.33 -3.21 -4.47
N TRP A 124 -8.65 -4.41 -4.94
CA TRP A 124 -9.22 -5.46 -4.11
C TRP A 124 -8.39 -6.74 -4.23
N ILE A 125 -8.00 -7.33 -3.09
CA ILE A 125 -7.55 -8.74 -3.07
C ILE A 125 -8.77 -9.63 -3.33
N ASN A 126 -9.82 -9.45 -2.53
CA ASN A 126 -11.12 -10.08 -2.69
C ASN A 126 -12.18 -8.97 -2.73
N LYS A 127 -12.76 -8.70 -3.90
CA LYS A 127 -13.79 -7.66 -4.03
C LYS A 127 -15.09 -8.13 -3.35
N PRO A 128 -15.63 -7.39 -2.37
CA PRO A 128 -16.87 -7.77 -1.73
C PRO A 128 -18.04 -7.69 -2.72
N PRO A 129 -19.03 -8.59 -2.60
CA PRO A 129 -20.30 -8.45 -3.33
C PRO A 129 -20.96 -7.11 -3.00
N ALA A 130 -21.62 -6.50 -3.99
CA ALA A 130 -22.21 -5.16 -3.85
C ALA A 130 -23.20 -5.01 -2.67
N ALA A 131 -23.83 -6.11 -2.24
CA ALA A 131 -24.80 -6.12 -1.14
C ALA A 131 -24.21 -5.86 0.26
N LEU A 132 -22.89 -6.04 0.45
CA LEU A 132 -22.23 -5.88 1.76
C LEU A 132 -21.82 -4.43 2.08
N VAL A 133 -21.91 -3.52 1.12
CA VAL A 133 -21.40 -2.13 1.26
C VAL A 133 -22.39 -1.21 2.01
N LEU A 134 -23.65 -1.61 2.17
CA LEU A 134 -24.71 -0.75 2.73
C LEU A 134 -24.93 -0.87 4.25
N ALA A 135 -24.18 -1.71 4.95
CA ALA A 135 -24.29 -1.84 6.42
C ALA A 135 -23.22 -1.00 7.14
N GLY A 136 -23.27 0.33 6.98
CA GLY A 136 -22.62 1.26 7.90
C GLY A 136 -23.48 1.45 9.16
N PRO A 137 -22.90 1.86 10.31
CA PRO A 137 -23.63 1.89 11.57
C PRO A 137 -24.66 3.02 11.54
N GLU A 138 -25.94 2.67 11.50
CA GLU A 138 -26.99 3.63 11.85
C GLU A 138 -26.84 4.00 13.32
N GLY A 139 -26.86 5.31 13.57
CA GLY A 139 -26.59 5.90 14.87
C GLY A 139 -27.51 5.38 15.96
N ALA A 140 -26.91 5.01 17.10
CA ALA A 140 -27.60 4.90 18.37
C ALA A 140 -27.97 6.33 18.83
N GLY A 141 -29.10 6.82 18.32
CA GLY A 141 -29.85 7.91 18.94
C GLY A 141 -30.83 7.32 19.94
N SER A 142 -30.66 7.68 21.20
CA SER A 142 -31.71 7.74 22.22
C SER A 142 -31.46 8.99 23.06
#